data_AF-A0A1H8TSP7-F1
#
_entry.id   AF-A0A1H8TSP7-F1
#
_cell.length_a   1.000
_cell.length_b   1.000
_cell.length_c   1.000
_cell.angle_alpha   90.00
_cell.angle_beta   90.00
_cell.angle_gamma   90.00
#
_symmetry.space_group_name_H-M   'P 1'
#
loop_
_entity.id
_entity.type
_entity.pdbx_description
1 polymer ?
#
loop_
_entity_poly.entity_id
_entity_poly.type
_entity_poly.pdbx_seq_one_letter_code
_entity_poly.pdbx_strand_id
1 'polypeptide(L)'
;MKKDIHIQEIFPKYLFWDVDIASLDINHDQDLIIPRALMATTSLTFADDILRLEAIYPKAVIARELKATKEKVSNQVCLLVARRYHIKQFLRFAQ
;
A
#
# COMPACT_ATOMS: atom_id res chain seq x y z
N MET A 1 18.73 16.80 1.28
CA MET A 1 18.73 15.92 0.09
C MET A 1 17.60 14.92 0.27
N LYS A 2 16.54 14.98 -0.56
CA LYS A 2 15.66 13.82 -0.69
C LYS A 2 16.48 12.80 -1.48
N LYS A 3 16.74 11.63 -0.90
CA LYS A 3 17.29 10.50 -1.67
C LYS A 3 16.32 10.26 -2.83
N ASP A 4 16.85 10.01 -4.02
CA ASP A 4 16.03 9.47 -5.11
C ASP A 4 15.56 8.08 -4.65
N ILE A 5 14.28 7.99 -4.28
CA ILE A 5 13.69 6.75 -3.80
C ILE A 5 13.17 6.00 -5.02
N HIS A 6 13.81 4.88 -5.30
CA HIS A 6 13.42 4.00 -6.39
C HIS A 6 12.48 2.90 -5.88
N ILE A 7 11.27 2.81 -6.43
CA ILE A 7 10.24 1.85 -5.99
C ILE A 7 10.73 0.41 -6.11
N GLN A 8 11.52 0.10 -7.14
CA GLN A 8 12.13 -1.21 -7.37
C GLN A 8 13.12 -1.67 -6.29
N GLU A 9 13.63 -0.74 -5.47
CA GLU A 9 14.52 -1.08 -4.34
C GLU A 9 13.73 -1.43 -3.07
N ILE A 10 12.44 -1.04 -3.01
CA ILE A 10 11.58 -1.22 -1.83
C ILE A 10 10.63 -2.39 -2.02
N PHE A 11 10.05 -2.51 -3.22
CA PHE A 11 8.98 -3.45 -3.53
C PHE A 11 9.40 -4.49 -4.57
N PRO A 12 8.97 -5.76 -4.39
CA PRO A 12 9.19 -6.78 -5.41
C PRO A 12 8.52 -6.43 -6.74
N LYS A 13 9.24 -6.68 -7.86
CA LYS A 13 8.76 -6.40 -9.22
C LYS A 13 7.42 -7.05 -9.55
N TYR A 14 7.14 -8.25 -9.02
CA TYR A 14 5.91 -8.99 -9.33
C TYR A 14 4.62 -8.27 -8.87
N LEU A 15 4.71 -7.31 -7.95
CA LEU A 15 3.56 -6.50 -7.51
C LEU A 15 3.04 -5.58 -8.63
N PHE A 16 3.93 -5.24 -9.55
CA PHE A 16 3.74 -4.29 -10.65
C PHE A 16 3.89 -4.99 -12.00
N TRP A 17 3.35 -6.21 -12.12
CA TRP A 17 3.55 -7.09 -13.28
C TRP A 17 3.08 -6.51 -14.62
N ASP A 18 2.17 -5.52 -14.59
CA ASP A 18 1.53 -4.84 -15.71
C ASP A 18 2.11 -3.45 -16.02
N VAL A 19 3.07 -2.96 -15.23
CA VAL A 19 3.66 -1.63 -15.40
C VAL A 19 5.19 -1.66 -15.28
N ASP A 20 5.87 -0.67 -15.85
CA ASP A 20 7.30 -0.53 -15.63
C ASP A 20 7.57 0.11 -14.25
N ILE A 21 7.98 -0.73 -13.30
CA ILE A 21 8.31 -0.32 -11.93
C ILE A 21 9.37 0.79 -11.87
N ALA A 22 10.30 0.86 -12.83
CA ALA A 22 11.36 1.87 -12.85
C ALA A 22 10.83 3.26 -13.23
N SER A 23 9.64 3.34 -13.84
CA SER A 23 8.98 4.58 -14.23
C SER A 23 8.06 5.16 -13.15
N LEU A 24 7.80 4.41 -12.07
CA LEU A 24 6.88 4.83 -11.01
C LEU A 24 7.47 5.94 -10.14
N ASP A 25 6.71 7.01 -9.97
CA ASP A 25 7.01 8.11 -9.06
C ASP A 25 6.27 7.94 -7.72
N ILE A 26 7.03 8.02 -6.63
CA ILE A 26 6.48 7.85 -5.28
C ILE A 26 5.38 8.88 -4.95
N ASN A 27 5.42 10.09 -5.48
CA ASN A 27 4.45 11.14 -5.14
C ASN A 27 3.22 11.08 -6.04
N HIS A 28 3.41 10.77 -7.32
CA HIS A 28 2.34 10.81 -8.32
C HIS A 28 1.56 9.49 -8.40
N ASP A 29 2.21 8.34 -8.20
CA ASP A 29 1.59 7.01 -8.42
C ASP A 29 1.15 6.32 -7.13
N GLN A 30 0.83 7.08 -6.08
CA GLN A 30 0.43 6.57 -4.76
C GLN A 30 -0.82 5.69 -4.80
N ASP A 31 -1.76 6.05 -5.67
CA ASP A 31 -3.04 5.36 -5.90
C ASP A 31 -2.87 3.98 -6.56
N LEU A 32 -1.71 3.72 -7.17
CA LEU A 32 -1.31 2.41 -7.68
C LEU A 32 -0.39 1.68 -6.69
N ILE A 33 0.67 2.35 -6.21
CA ILE A 33 1.72 1.74 -5.38
C ILE A 33 1.15 1.20 -4.07
N ILE A 34 0.37 2.02 -3.36
CA ILE A 34 -0.13 1.66 -2.03
C ILE A 34 -1.09 0.46 -2.11
N PRO A 35 -2.11 0.48 -3.00
CA PRO A 35 -3.02 -0.65 -3.10
C PRO A 35 -2.35 -1.93 -3.61
N ARG A 36 -1.36 -1.86 -4.51
CA ARG A 36 -0.65 -3.05 -5.00
C ARG A 36 0.18 -3.71 -3.92
N ALA A 37 0.89 -2.93 -3.10
CA ALA A 37 1.59 -3.45 -1.93
C ALA A 37 0.61 -4.16 -0.97
N LEU A 38 -0.50 -3.51 -0.64
CA LEU A 38 -1.49 -4.04 0.31
C LEU A 38 -2.32 -5.21 -0.23
N MET A 39 -2.50 -5.30 -1.55
CA MET A 39 -3.21 -6.41 -2.19
C MET A 39 -2.45 -7.73 -2.03
N ALA A 40 -1.11 -7.69 -2.10
CA ALA A 40 -0.28 -8.88 -1.90
C ALA A 40 -0.02 -9.21 -0.43
N THR A 41 -0.34 -8.29 0.48
CA THR A 41 -0.13 -8.46 1.92
C THR A 41 -1.06 -9.51 2.53
N THR A 42 -0.51 -10.31 3.43
CA THR A 42 -1.26 -11.24 4.29
C THR A 42 -1.15 -10.82 5.75
N SER A 43 -1.89 -11.44 6.66
CA SER A 43 -1.72 -11.15 8.10
C SER A 43 -0.34 -11.52 8.63
N LEU A 44 0.36 -12.47 8.00
CA LEU A 44 1.71 -12.87 8.39
C LEU A 44 2.75 -11.83 7.96
N THR A 45 2.58 -11.24 6.78
CA THR A 45 3.54 -10.26 6.21
C THR A 45 3.18 -8.81 6.51
N PHE A 46 1.99 -8.56 7.06
CA PHE A 46 1.44 -7.21 7.25
C PHE A 46 2.39 -6.26 7.97
N ALA A 47 3.07 -6.71 9.03
CA ALA A 47 3.95 -5.85 9.81
C ALA A 47 5.12 -5.32 8.97
N ASP A 48 5.71 -6.15 8.11
CA ASP A 48 6.84 -5.76 7.28
C ASP A 48 6.37 -4.96 6.06
N ASP A 49 5.29 -5.38 5.41
CA ASP A 49 4.75 -4.71 4.22
C ASP A 49 4.30 -3.28 4.53
N ILE A 50 3.62 -3.09 5.68
CA ILE A 50 3.14 -1.77 6.08
C ILE A 50 4.29 -0.84 6.49
N LEU A 51 5.38 -1.37 7.06
CA LEU A 51 6.56 -0.58 7.40
C LEU A 51 7.26 -0.04 6.15
N ARG A 52 7.31 -0.82 5.07
CA ARG A 52 7.84 -0.36 3.77
C ARG A 52 7.03 0.81 3.23
N LEU A 53 5.71 0.73 3.32
CA LEU A 53 4.82 1.83 2.91
C LEU A 53 4.99 3.06 3.81
N GLU A 54 5.09 2.89 5.12
CA GLU A 54 5.28 4.00 6.07
C GLU A 54 6.64 4.69 5.94
N ALA A 55 7.65 4.01 5.42
CA ALA A 55 8.96 4.61 5.15
C ALA A 55 8.89 5.68 4.05
N ILE A 56 7.89 5.60 3.16
CA ILE A 56 7.74 6.50 2.01
C ILE A 56 6.45 7.33 2.02
N TYR A 57 5.42 6.89 2.75
CA TYR A 57 4.12 7.55 2.80
C TYR A 57 3.64 7.84 4.22
N PRO A 58 3.04 9.02 4.46
CA PRO A 58 2.30 9.28 5.67
C PRO A 58 1.11 8.32 5.83
N LYS A 59 0.80 7.93 7.06
CA LYS A 59 -0.35 7.06 7.40
C LYS A 59 -1.68 7.55 6.81
N ALA A 60 -1.87 8.88 6.77
CA ALA A 60 -3.07 9.50 6.21
C ALA A 60 -3.20 9.25 4.70
N VAL A 61 -2.09 9.29 3.96
CA VAL A 61 -2.06 8.98 2.52
C VAL A 61 -2.38 7.51 2.30
N ILE A 62 -1.73 6.61 3.05
CA ILE A 62 -1.98 5.16 2.96
C ILE A 62 -3.46 4.84 3.21
N ALA A 63 -4.03 5.38 4.28
CA ALA A 63 -5.43 5.17 4.60
C ALA A 63 -6.39 5.76 3.54
N ARG A 64 -6.04 6.90 2.93
CA ARG A 64 -6.83 7.53 1.87
C ARG A 64 -6.85 6.67 0.61
N GLU A 65 -5.66 6.29 0.11
CA GLU A 65 -5.56 5.48 -1.12
C GLU A 65 -6.16 4.09 -0.93
N LEU A 66 -5.97 3.45 0.23
CA LEU A 66 -6.59 2.17 0.53
C LEU A 66 -8.13 2.25 0.56
N LYS A 67 -8.72 3.37 0.97
CA LYS A 67 -10.18 3.55 0.95
C LYS A 67 -10.69 3.84 -0.47
N ALA A 68 -9.94 4.60 -1.25
CA ALA A 68 -10.33 5.05 -2.59
C ALA A 68 -10.05 4.03 -3.71
N THR A 69 -9.10 3.11 -3.51
CA THR A 69 -8.65 2.17 -4.54
C THR A 69 -9.78 1.32 -5.12
N LYS A 70 -9.57 0.74 -6.31
CA LYS A 70 -10.43 -0.30 -6.89
C LYS A 70 -9.79 -1.69 -6.81
N GLU A 71 -8.55 -1.79 -6.33
CA GLU A 71 -7.85 -3.06 -6.18
C GLU A 71 -8.53 -3.98 -5.18
N LYS A 72 -8.36 -5.29 -5.38
CA LYS A 72 -8.99 -6.33 -4.54
C LYS A 72 -8.24 -6.58 -3.24
N VAL A 73 -8.07 -5.53 -2.44
CA VAL A 73 -7.45 -5.65 -1.11
C VAL A 73 -8.42 -6.35 -0.16
N SER A 74 -7.93 -7.37 0.55
CA SER A 74 -8.78 -8.15 1.45
C SER A 74 -9.34 -7.29 2.59
N ASN A 75 -10.56 -7.62 3.04
CA ASN A 75 -11.17 -7.00 4.21
C ASN A 75 -10.29 -7.14 5.46
N GLN A 76 -9.59 -8.25 5.60
CA GLN A 76 -8.66 -8.50 6.70
C GLN A 76 -7.51 -7.49 6.72
N VAL A 77 -6.90 -7.20 5.57
CA VAL A 77 -5.87 -6.15 5.47
C VAL A 77 -6.45 -4.78 5.78
N CYS A 78 -7.65 -4.46 5.33
CA CYS A 78 -8.32 -3.19 5.65
C CYS A 78 -8.51 -3.01 7.18
N LEU A 79 -8.91 -4.08 7.88
CA LEU A 79 -9.04 -4.10 9.33
C LEU A 79 -7.69 -3.95 10.04
N LEU A 80 -6.64 -4.60 9.54
CA LEU A 80 -5.29 -4.48 10.10
C LEU A 80 -4.75 -3.06 9.97
N VAL A 81 -4.93 -2.41 8.82
CA VAL A 81 -4.57 -0.99 8.62
C VAL A 81 -5.38 -0.09 9.55
N ALA A 82 -6.70 -0.31 9.65
CA ALA A 82 -7.55 0.47 10.53
C ALA A 82 -7.11 0.38 12.00
N ARG A 83 -6.75 -0.84 12.44
CA ARG A 83 -6.20 -1.10 13.78
C ARG A 83 -4.84 -0.43 13.98
N ARG A 84 -3.91 -0.56 13.03
CA ARG A 84 -2.57 0.05 13.11
C ARG A 84 -2.63 1.57 13.22
N TYR A 85 -3.59 2.20 12.53
CA TYR A 85 -3.70 3.66 12.48
C TYR A 85 -4.73 4.24 13.45
N HIS A 86 -5.37 3.39 14.27
CA HIS A 86 -6.43 3.80 15.19
C HIS A 86 -7.55 4.61 14.52
N ILE A 87 -7.92 4.21 13.30
CA ILE A 87 -9.00 4.83 12.53
C ILE A 87 -10.24 3.93 12.53
N LYS A 88 -11.41 4.49 12.19
CA LYS A 88 -12.65 3.72 12.05
C LYS A 88 -12.45 2.57 11.06
N GLN A 89 -12.84 1.37 11.48
CA GLN A 89 -12.82 0.17 10.64
C GLN A 89 -13.64 0.39 9.38
N PHE A 90 -13.16 -0.18 8.29
CA PHE A 90 -13.84 -0.15 6.99
C PHE A 90 -13.56 -1.46 6.26
N LEU A 91 -14.51 -1.84 5.42
CA LEU A 91 -14.46 -3.04 4.60
C LEU A 91 -14.61 -2.61 3.14
N ARG A 92 -14.00 -3.38 2.24
CA ARG A 92 -14.06 -3.15 0.79
C ARG A 92 -15.15 -3.96 0.12
N PHE A 93 -15.38 -5.16 0.61
CA PHE A 93 -16.43 -6.04 0.11
C PHE A 93 -17.49 -6.20 1.20
N ALA A 94 -18.74 -5.93 0.84
CA ALA A 94 -19.88 -6.32 1.66
C ALA A 94 -19.90 -7.86 1.74
N GLN A 95 -20.10 -8.38 2.96
CA GLN A 95 -20.33 -9.81 3.17
C GLN A 95 -21.75 -10.19 2.80
#